data_AF-A0A2A3ZKK6-F1
#
_entry.id   AF-A0A2A3ZKK6-F1
#
_cell.length_a   1.000
_cell.length_b   1.000
_cell.length_c   1.000
_cell.angle_alpha   90.00
_cell.angle_beta   90.00
_cell.angle_gamma   90.00
#
_symmetry.space_group_name_H-M   'P 1'
#
loop_
_entity.id
_entity.type
_entity.pdbx_description
1 polymer ?
#
loop_
_entity_poly.entity_id
_entity_poly.type
_entity_poly.pdbx_seq_one_letter_code
_entity_poly.pdbx_strand_id
1 'polypeptide(L)'
;MKSIPFIKPAAALAAFLFAVAAMTLTAATPSHAALGSCSSGTACVWNNNTYGGSYMKASATVKNYKTISWNNASGNPNDKANSVANRGSRCAVVFYQNTSHKGAGIRFNRPASGGITSDPYLKNGGGYSETSGASSKNFQDKISSHKWVRCS
;
A
#
# COMPACT_ATOMS: atom_id res chain seq x y z
N MET A 1 49.73 23.13 71.58
CA MET A 1 48.33 22.81 71.96
C MET A 1 47.41 23.23 70.82
N LYS A 2 46.89 22.28 70.03
CA LYS A 2 45.45 22.00 69.83
C LYS A 2 45.30 21.00 68.66
N SER A 3 44.35 20.09 68.85
CA SER A 3 44.25 18.78 68.21
C SER A 3 43.48 18.77 66.88
N ILE A 4 43.68 17.70 66.12
CA ILE A 4 43.04 17.26 64.87
C ILE A 4 41.50 17.11 65.04
N PRO A 5 40.70 17.12 63.96
CA PRO A 5 40.13 15.83 63.56
C PRO A 5 40.05 15.53 62.04
N PHE A 6 40.23 14.24 61.77
CA PHE A 6 39.86 13.48 60.57
C PHE A 6 38.37 13.64 60.21
N ILE A 7 38.06 13.75 58.91
CA ILE A 7 36.72 13.40 58.38
C ILE A 7 36.87 12.44 57.19
N LYS A 8 36.14 11.32 57.27
CA LYS A 8 36.08 10.18 56.35
C LYS A 8 35.23 10.49 55.09
N PRO A 9 35.37 9.69 54.00
CA PRO A 9 34.79 9.97 52.70
C PRO A 9 33.31 9.55 52.63
N ALA A 10 32.48 10.37 51.98
CA ALA A 10 31.11 10.01 51.62
C ALA A 10 31.01 9.92 50.09
N ALA A 11 30.81 8.69 49.62
CA ALA A 11 30.39 8.39 48.27
C ALA A 11 28.99 8.96 48.01
N ALA A 12 28.77 9.57 46.84
CA ALA A 12 27.44 9.66 46.26
C ALA A 12 27.56 9.71 44.72
N LEU A 13 27.20 8.58 44.12
CA LEU A 13 26.87 8.42 42.71
C LEU A 13 25.97 9.57 42.22
N ALA A 14 26.39 10.27 41.18
CA ALA A 14 25.47 11.02 40.32
C ALA A 14 25.36 10.27 38.99
N ALA A 15 24.36 9.39 38.91
CA ALA A 15 24.06 8.61 37.73
C ALA A 15 23.52 9.53 36.62
N PHE A 16 24.19 9.45 35.47
CA PHE A 16 23.80 10.02 34.18
C PHE A 16 22.47 9.41 33.73
N LEU A 17 21.39 10.20 33.63
CA LEU A 17 20.13 9.80 33.03
C LEU A 17 19.89 10.59 31.73
N PHE A 18 20.46 10.09 30.63
CA PHE A 18 20.02 10.46 29.28
C PHE A 18 18.79 9.62 28.93
N ALA A 19 17.60 10.18 29.12
CA ALA A 19 16.36 9.60 28.60
C ALA A 19 16.20 9.99 27.12
N VAL A 20 16.85 9.25 26.22
CA VAL A 20 16.52 9.31 24.79
C VAL A 20 15.22 8.53 24.62
N ALA A 21 14.10 9.25 24.55
CA ALA A 21 12.82 8.68 24.16
C ALA A 21 12.91 8.28 22.68
N ALA A 22 13.41 7.07 22.43
CA ALA A 22 13.32 6.43 21.13
C ALA A 22 11.83 6.17 20.86
N MET A 23 11.19 7.10 20.16
CA MET A 23 9.91 6.86 19.51
C MET A 23 10.18 5.78 18.46
N THR A 24 10.02 4.52 18.84
CA THR A 24 10.01 3.41 17.90
C THR A 24 8.79 3.61 17.01
N LEU A 25 9.01 4.22 15.85
CA LEU A 25 8.07 4.26 14.76
C LEU A 25 7.82 2.79 14.37
N THR A 26 6.82 2.16 14.97
CA THR A 26 6.36 0.85 14.53
C THR A 26 5.82 1.06 13.12
N ALA A 27 6.63 0.72 12.12
CA ALA A 27 6.18 0.69 10.75
C ALA A 27 4.98 -0.27 10.73
N ALA A 28 3.78 0.27 10.50
CA ALA A 28 2.58 -0.54 10.37
C ALA A 28 2.88 -1.59 9.30
N THR A 29 3.00 -2.84 9.72
CA THR A 29 3.11 -3.94 8.78
C THR A 29 1.86 -3.88 7.92
N PRO A 30 1.97 -3.95 6.58
CA PRO A 30 0.78 -4.00 5.74
C PRO A 30 -0.11 -5.11 6.29
N SER A 31 -1.38 -4.80 6.54
CA SER A 31 -2.32 -5.78 7.09
C SER A 31 -2.46 -6.92 6.09
N HIS A 32 -1.69 -7.99 6.31
CA HIS A 32 -1.67 -9.18 5.47
C HIS A 32 -3.07 -9.81 5.37
N ALA A 33 -3.93 -9.58 6.37
CA ALA A 33 -5.33 -10.00 6.38
C ALA A 33 -6.14 -9.38 5.24
N ALA A 34 -5.86 -8.13 4.89
CA ALA A 34 -6.66 -7.40 3.92
C ALA A 34 -6.27 -7.74 2.45
N LEU A 35 -5.04 -8.21 2.23
CA LEU A 35 -4.65 -8.91 0.99
C LEU A 35 -5.38 -10.25 0.83
N GLY A 36 -5.84 -10.86 1.92
CA GLY A 36 -6.61 -12.11 1.92
C GLY A 36 -8.02 -11.96 1.33
N SER A 37 -8.61 -10.76 1.33
CA SER A 37 -9.90 -10.52 0.69
C SER A 37 -9.81 -10.58 -0.84
N CYS A 38 -8.61 -10.33 -1.38
CA CYS A 38 -8.30 -10.51 -2.78
C CYS A 38 -8.04 -11.98 -3.08
N SER A 39 -9.01 -12.64 -3.69
CA SER A 39 -8.89 -14.06 -4.06
C SER A 39 -7.94 -14.25 -5.23
N SER A 40 -7.33 -15.45 -5.30
CA SER A 40 -6.57 -15.86 -6.49
C SER A 40 -7.43 -15.73 -7.75
N GLY A 41 -6.80 -15.33 -8.87
CA GLY A 41 -7.47 -15.08 -10.14
C GLY A 41 -8.11 -13.70 -10.30
N THR A 42 -7.91 -12.76 -9.36
CA THR A 42 -8.57 -11.46 -9.39
C THR A 42 -7.61 -10.28 -9.36
N ALA A 43 -8.05 -9.16 -9.95
CA ALA A 43 -7.48 -7.84 -9.75
C ALA A 43 -8.27 -7.15 -8.65
N CYS A 44 -7.57 -6.50 -7.72
CA CYS A 44 -8.18 -5.91 -6.54
C CYS A 44 -7.75 -4.49 -6.31
N VAL A 45 -8.68 -3.68 -5.80
CA VAL A 45 -8.44 -2.30 -5.38
C VAL A 45 -9.08 -2.08 -4.02
N TRP A 46 -8.49 -1.19 -3.23
CA TRP A 46 -8.96 -0.83 -1.89
C TRP A 46 -8.98 0.69 -1.72
N ASN A 47 -9.92 1.20 -0.95
CA ASN A 47 -10.04 2.64 -0.71
C ASN A 47 -9.11 3.19 0.38
N ASN A 48 -8.46 2.34 1.17
CA ASN A 48 -7.40 2.75 2.06
C ASN A 48 -6.05 2.20 1.60
N ASN A 49 -4.99 2.79 2.14
CA ASN A 49 -3.64 2.28 1.99
C ASN A 49 -3.48 0.90 2.63
N THR A 50 -2.39 0.21 2.32
CA THR A 50 -2.05 -1.11 2.88
C THR A 50 -3.16 -2.13 2.75
N TYR A 51 -3.92 -2.05 1.65
CA TYR A 51 -5.01 -2.96 1.31
C TYR A 51 -6.19 -2.90 2.28
N GLY A 52 -6.39 -1.79 3.02
CA GLY A 52 -7.46 -1.66 4.01
C GLY A 52 -8.80 -1.14 3.46
N GLY A 53 -9.84 -1.18 4.30
CA GLY A 53 -11.11 -0.51 4.04
C GLY A 53 -12.06 -1.28 3.10
N SER A 54 -12.82 -0.53 2.30
CA SER A 54 -13.69 -1.09 1.27
C SER A 54 -12.87 -1.60 0.10
N TYR A 55 -13.21 -2.77 -0.42
CA TYR A 55 -12.44 -3.42 -1.47
C TYR A 55 -13.32 -3.87 -2.62
N MET A 56 -12.74 -3.91 -3.81
CA MET A 56 -13.35 -4.51 -4.99
C MET A 56 -12.39 -5.55 -5.55
N LYS A 57 -12.93 -6.70 -5.98
CA LYS A 57 -12.19 -7.70 -6.73
C LYS A 57 -12.93 -8.11 -8.00
N ALA A 58 -12.20 -8.28 -9.08
CA ALA A 58 -12.75 -8.69 -10.36
C ALA A 58 -11.80 -9.65 -11.09
N SER A 59 -12.35 -10.76 -11.59
CA SER A 59 -11.67 -11.66 -12.53
C SER A 59 -11.81 -11.19 -13.98
N ALA A 60 -12.84 -10.39 -14.29
CA ALA A 60 -13.05 -9.81 -15.61
C ALA A 60 -12.33 -8.47 -15.77
N THR A 61 -12.12 -8.05 -17.02
CA THR A 61 -11.78 -6.65 -17.36
C THR A 61 -12.97 -5.75 -17.05
N VAL A 62 -12.74 -4.58 -16.45
CA VAL A 62 -13.80 -3.63 -16.11
C VAL A 62 -13.51 -2.29 -16.75
N LYS A 63 -14.39 -1.88 -17.68
CA LYS A 63 -14.28 -0.61 -18.41
C LYS A 63 -14.64 0.61 -17.57
N ASN A 64 -15.47 0.49 -16.55
CA ASN A 64 -15.92 1.65 -15.79
C ASN A 64 -16.23 1.24 -14.34
N TYR A 65 -15.48 1.79 -13.39
CA TYR A 65 -15.69 1.49 -11.99
C TYR A 65 -17.01 2.01 -11.44
N LYS A 66 -17.65 3.00 -12.08
CA LYS A 66 -18.99 3.48 -11.70
C LYS A 66 -20.08 2.41 -11.86
N THR A 67 -19.84 1.36 -12.65
CA THR A 67 -20.84 0.31 -12.92
C THR A 67 -20.70 -0.92 -12.03
N ILE A 68 -19.78 -0.89 -11.07
CA ILE A 68 -19.55 -1.99 -10.12
C ILE A 68 -19.55 -1.44 -8.70
N SER A 69 -19.86 -2.29 -7.74
CA SER A 69 -19.91 -1.91 -6.33
C SER A 69 -18.68 -2.40 -5.58
N TRP A 70 -18.39 -1.77 -4.45
CA TRP A 70 -17.51 -2.39 -3.45
C TRP A 70 -18.09 -3.73 -3.01
N ASN A 71 -17.23 -4.72 -2.75
CA ASN A 71 -17.65 -6.05 -2.33
C ASN A 71 -18.17 -6.08 -0.88
N ASN A 72 -17.78 -5.11 -0.04
CA ASN A 72 -18.09 -5.05 1.38
C ASN A 72 -18.66 -3.71 1.84
N ALA A 73 -19.08 -2.83 0.93
CA ALA A 73 -19.63 -1.52 1.26
C ALA A 73 -20.57 -1.01 0.14
N SER A 74 -21.35 0.02 0.44
CA SER A 74 -22.16 0.71 -0.57
C SER A 74 -21.30 1.64 -1.44
N GLY A 75 -21.76 1.91 -2.66
CA GLY A 75 -21.05 2.75 -3.63
C GLY A 75 -20.05 1.98 -4.48
N ASN A 76 -19.19 2.71 -5.19
CA ASN A 76 -18.31 2.17 -6.23
C ASN A 76 -16.83 2.58 -6.06
N PRO A 77 -15.88 1.86 -6.68
CA PRO A 77 -14.44 2.12 -6.57
C PRO A 77 -13.87 3.23 -7.44
N ASN A 78 -14.70 3.89 -8.25
CA ASN A 78 -14.23 4.88 -9.22
C ASN A 78 -13.56 6.07 -8.52
N ASP A 79 -12.31 6.36 -8.87
CA ASP A 79 -11.52 7.48 -8.34
C ASP A 79 -11.41 7.46 -6.79
N LYS A 80 -11.33 6.25 -6.22
CA LYS A 80 -11.27 6.06 -4.75
C LYS A 80 -10.24 5.04 -4.30
N ALA A 81 -9.44 4.50 -5.23
CA ALA A 81 -8.47 3.47 -4.90
C ALA A 81 -7.17 4.08 -4.36
N ASN A 82 -6.68 3.54 -3.25
CA ASN A 82 -5.44 3.95 -2.57
C ASN A 82 -4.39 2.84 -2.54
N SER A 83 -4.81 1.60 -2.72
CA SER A 83 -3.91 0.46 -2.92
C SER A 83 -4.51 -0.56 -3.89
N VAL A 84 -3.66 -1.34 -4.55
CA VAL A 84 -4.05 -2.33 -5.56
C VAL A 84 -3.20 -3.58 -5.48
N ALA A 85 -3.74 -4.70 -5.98
CA ALA A 85 -3.02 -5.94 -6.12
C ALA A 85 -3.49 -6.71 -7.35
N ASN A 86 -2.53 -7.33 -8.03
CA ASN A 86 -2.78 -8.35 -9.02
C ASN A 86 -2.59 -9.73 -8.38
N ARG A 87 -3.68 -10.48 -8.28
CA ARG A 87 -3.68 -11.89 -7.91
C ARG A 87 -4.12 -12.80 -9.04
N GLY A 88 -4.12 -12.31 -10.27
CA GLY A 88 -4.42 -13.08 -11.48
C GLY A 88 -3.49 -14.27 -11.65
N SER A 89 -4.02 -15.43 -12.06
CA SER A 89 -3.24 -16.65 -12.26
C SER A 89 -2.48 -16.65 -13.60
N ARG A 90 -3.04 -15.99 -14.61
CA ARG A 90 -2.56 -16.06 -16.01
C ARG A 90 -2.07 -14.76 -16.61
N CYS A 91 -2.56 -13.62 -16.14
CA CYS A 91 -2.35 -12.34 -16.82
C CYS A 91 -1.81 -11.27 -15.86
N ALA A 92 -0.99 -10.36 -16.38
CA ALA A 92 -0.77 -9.07 -15.75
C ALA A 92 -2.06 -8.23 -15.80
N VAL A 93 -2.17 -7.21 -14.95
CA VAL A 93 -3.29 -6.26 -14.98
C VAL A 93 -2.75 -4.85 -15.15
N VAL A 94 -3.45 -4.02 -15.91
CA VAL A 94 -3.20 -2.59 -15.99
C VAL A 94 -4.39 -1.86 -15.38
N PHE A 95 -4.14 -0.98 -14.42
CA PHE A 95 -5.12 -0.07 -13.87
C PHE A 95 -4.97 1.29 -14.53
N TYR A 96 -6.08 1.87 -14.98
CA TYR A 96 -6.11 3.10 -15.77
C TYR A 96 -6.83 4.22 -15.01
N GLN A 97 -6.36 5.45 -15.24
CA GLN A 97 -6.97 6.62 -14.63
C GLN A 97 -8.40 6.88 -15.12
N ASN A 98 -8.64 6.69 -16.41
CA ASN A 98 -9.94 7.00 -17.00
C ASN A 98 -10.73 5.72 -17.26
N THR A 99 -12.02 5.89 -17.48
CA THR A 99 -12.88 4.82 -17.98
C THR A 99 -12.44 4.37 -19.38
N SER A 100 -12.89 3.17 -19.76
CA SER A 100 -12.60 2.51 -21.04
C SER A 100 -11.12 2.26 -21.30
N HIS A 101 -10.32 2.09 -20.24
CA HIS A 101 -8.88 1.79 -20.30
C HIS A 101 -8.07 2.90 -20.99
N LYS A 102 -8.42 4.16 -20.70
CA LYS A 102 -7.77 5.35 -21.27
C LYS A 102 -6.93 6.10 -20.23
N GLY A 103 -6.11 7.02 -20.71
CA GLY A 103 -5.24 7.85 -19.88
C GLY A 103 -4.03 7.08 -19.36
N ALA A 104 -3.44 7.60 -18.29
CA ALA A 104 -2.29 6.98 -17.66
C ALA A 104 -2.67 5.61 -17.07
N GLY A 105 -1.82 4.62 -17.26
CA GLY A 105 -2.03 3.24 -16.81
C GLY A 105 -0.78 2.65 -16.18
N ILE A 106 -0.96 1.99 -15.04
CA ILE A 106 0.09 1.28 -14.30
C ILE A 106 -0.15 -0.22 -14.34
N ARG A 107 0.88 -0.98 -14.71
CA ARG A 107 0.84 -2.43 -14.83
C ARG A 107 1.39 -3.11 -13.60
N PHE A 108 0.74 -4.19 -13.19
CA PHE A 108 1.20 -5.13 -12.19
C PHE A 108 1.27 -6.53 -12.78
N ASN A 109 2.41 -7.18 -12.62
CA ASN A 109 2.63 -8.54 -13.11
C ASN A 109 1.75 -9.54 -12.36
N ARG A 110 1.51 -10.71 -12.98
CA ARG A 110 0.91 -11.84 -12.26
C ARG A 110 1.89 -12.38 -11.21
N PRO A 111 1.41 -12.91 -10.07
CA PRO A 111 2.29 -13.43 -9.01
C PRO A 111 3.35 -14.42 -9.51
N ALA A 112 2.96 -15.37 -10.36
CA ALA A 112 3.87 -16.40 -10.88
C ALA A 112 4.94 -15.87 -11.86
N SER A 113 4.81 -14.64 -12.37
CA SER A 113 5.84 -14.01 -13.20
C SER A 113 6.86 -13.21 -12.38
N GLY A 114 6.61 -13.00 -11.07
CA GLY A 114 7.42 -12.14 -10.22
C GLY A 114 7.38 -10.65 -10.57
N GLY A 115 8.25 -9.87 -9.93
CA GLY A 115 8.29 -8.41 -10.07
C GLY A 115 7.23 -7.70 -9.24
N ILE A 116 6.80 -6.51 -9.69
CA ILE A 116 5.81 -5.71 -8.96
C ILE A 116 4.41 -6.24 -9.25
N THR A 117 3.75 -6.78 -8.22
CA THR A 117 2.42 -7.40 -8.30
C THR A 117 1.36 -6.63 -7.52
N SER A 118 1.75 -5.71 -6.65
CA SER A 118 0.84 -4.88 -5.86
C SER A 118 1.48 -3.55 -5.49
N ASP A 119 0.66 -2.61 -5.04
CA ASP A 119 1.09 -1.34 -4.47
C ASP A 119 0.22 -1.00 -3.25
N PRO A 120 0.80 -0.93 -2.03
CA PRO A 120 0.08 -0.54 -0.82
C PRO A 120 -0.17 0.97 -0.70
N TYR A 121 0.46 1.82 -1.51
CA TYR A 121 0.39 3.29 -1.41
C TYR A 121 0.47 3.96 -2.80
N LEU A 122 -0.65 4.01 -3.52
CA LEU A 122 -0.72 4.59 -4.87
C LEU A 122 -0.29 6.07 -4.95
N LYS A 123 -0.25 6.81 -3.84
CA LYS A 123 0.24 8.19 -3.80
C LYS A 123 1.70 8.33 -4.19
N ASN A 124 2.51 7.33 -3.86
CA ASN A 124 3.94 7.28 -4.18
C ASN A 124 4.17 6.62 -5.55
N GLY A 125 3.10 6.07 -6.10
CA GLY A 125 3.06 5.19 -7.25
C GLY A 125 3.73 3.86 -7.07
N GLY A 126 3.34 2.99 -7.98
CA GLY A 126 3.77 1.62 -8.06
C GLY A 126 3.44 1.04 -9.42
N GLY A 127 3.83 -0.21 -9.60
CA GLY A 127 3.74 -0.91 -10.87
C GLY A 127 4.72 -0.36 -11.92
N TYR A 128 4.58 -0.89 -13.13
CA TYR A 128 5.31 -0.45 -14.31
C TYR A 128 4.45 0.55 -15.09
N SER A 129 5.00 1.69 -15.49
CA SER A 129 4.29 2.63 -16.38
C SER A 129 3.96 1.93 -17.70
N GLU A 130 2.67 1.79 -18.02
CA GLU A 130 2.21 1.11 -19.25
C GLU A 130 1.89 2.11 -20.36
N THR A 131 1.37 3.29 -20.01
CA THR A 131 1.01 4.35 -20.96
C THR A 131 1.64 5.68 -20.60
N SER A 132 1.69 6.60 -21.58
CA SER A 132 2.14 7.98 -21.38
C SER A 132 1.37 8.66 -20.24
N GLY A 133 2.08 9.39 -19.38
CA GLY A 133 1.51 10.02 -18.19
C GLY A 133 1.49 9.13 -16.95
N ALA A 134 1.75 7.82 -17.05
CA ALA A 134 1.90 6.96 -15.88
C ALA A 134 3.22 7.17 -15.11
N SER A 135 4.13 7.97 -15.67
CA SER A 135 5.37 8.41 -15.02
C SER A 135 5.12 9.41 -13.88
N SER A 136 3.97 10.13 -13.87
CA SER A 136 3.52 10.89 -12.71
C SER A 136 2.90 9.93 -11.70
N LYS A 137 3.76 9.34 -10.88
CA LYS A 137 3.50 8.16 -10.04
C LYS A 137 2.27 8.23 -9.12
N ASN A 138 1.66 9.39 -8.87
CA ASN A 138 0.47 9.46 -8.01
C ASN A 138 -0.83 9.01 -8.72
N PHE A 139 -1.26 7.78 -8.43
CA PHE A 139 -2.53 7.16 -8.87
C PHE A 139 -3.59 7.09 -7.76
N GLN A 140 -3.32 7.65 -6.58
CA GLN A 140 -4.26 7.68 -5.47
C GLN A 140 -5.55 8.38 -5.91
N ASP A 141 -6.71 7.77 -5.62
CA ASP A 141 -8.04 8.31 -5.91
C ASP A 141 -8.24 8.66 -7.40
N LYS A 142 -7.57 7.94 -8.30
CA LYS A 142 -7.63 8.22 -9.75
C LYS A 142 -7.97 7.02 -10.61
N ILE A 143 -8.06 5.80 -10.07
CA ILE A 143 -8.30 4.61 -10.88
C ILE A 143 -9.79 4.49 -11.21
N SER A 144 -10.11 4.36 -12.50
CA SER A 144 -11.49 4.24 -13.00
C SER A 144 -11.74 3.01 -13.88
N SER A 145 -10.71 2.26 -14.27
CA SER A 145 -10.88 1.00 -15.02
C SER A 145 -9.65 0.10 -14.93
N HIS A 146 -9.80 -1.19 -15.28
CA HIS A 146 -8.67 -2.11 -15.41
C HIS A 146 -8.84 -3.12 -16.54
N LYS A 147 -7.72 -3.56 -17.11
CA LYS A 147 -7.66 -4.55 -18.19
C LYS A 147 -6.61 -5.60 -17.91
N TRP A 148 -6.96 -6.87 -18.16
CA TRP A 148 -5.99 -7.96 -18.18
C TRP A 148 -5.16 -7.94 -19.45
N VAL A 149 -3.84 -8.09 -19.31
CA VAL A 149 -2.87 -8.02 -20.39
C VAL A 149 -1.79 -9.09 -20.21
N ARG A 150 -1.03 -9.37 -21.28
CA ARG A 150 0.13 -10.29 -21.24
C ARG A 150 -0.21 -11.62 -20.57
N CYS A 151 -1.24 -12.27 -21.09
CA CYS A 151 -1.72 -13.55 -20.58
C CYS A 151 -0.83 -14.70 -21.07
N SER A 152 -0.50 -15.62 -20.17
CA SER A 152 0.18 -16.89 -20.43
C SER A 152 -0.56 -18.00 -19.70
#